data_AF-A0A1G7HRC8-F1
#
_entry.id   AF-A0A1G7HRC8-F1
#
_cell.length_a   1.000
_cell.length_b   1.000
_cell.length_c   1.000
_cell.angle_alpha   90.00
_cell.angle_beta   90.00
_cell.angle_gamma   90.00
#
_symmetry.space_group_name_H-M   'P 1'
#
loop_
_entity.id
_entity.type
_entity.pdbx_description
1 polymer ?
#
loop_
_entity_poly.entity_id
_entity_poly.type
_entity_poly.pdbx_seq_one_letter_code
_entity_poly.pdbx_strand_id
1 'polypeptide(L)'
;MAPVQEICKTHDTSPGPTILDTAEVYIEKRSRGYRTFKFNENPNPKGGESWAKNSAANVRSTARLMERILGAKSLNDVVHEELTAAFTLMQRIPRNYQAKTDKRSPQVAADEADEQERRNEEITRARMTRKGESPGKIEITILRERLPRLKAATIYRHMQDFQRVFKFAVRQGEARENMMADHIWESAEVERRMLLEDDTERQTWCGHLGKLFRTPIFQDKLKDSGDPMFWGPLIALHMGLRSEEVLQLHTDDIQVIDEIPCIVLKQGPGQSLKSMAARRTVPIHRNLLKLGLMQLVEDRRRAEEPRLFPWLERSANKKTFTETFSKRFTRYRKDHECYDPQRDFHSFRTTFNHLLIELECQDSHRKYLMGHVERDVNITNYNPHGFAKKTLQKWVNMIEIDISMIRKPFGDMPLADVTNLADRRVSA
;
A
#
# COMPACT_ATOMS: atom_id res chain seq x y z
N MET A 1 63.50 28.80 14.21
CA MET A 1 62.17 28.57 14.82
C MET A 1 61.23 29.63 14.27
N ALA A 2 60.40 29.28 13.29
CA ALA A 2 59.36 30.15 12.76
C ALA A 2 58.05 29.87 13.52
N PRO A 3 57.22 30.89 13.82
CA PRO A 3 56.03 30.70 14.64
C PRO A 3 54.93 30.02 13.83
N VAL A 4 54.27 29.06 14.49
CA VAL A 4 53.09 28.35 13.99
C VAL A 4 51.94 29.36 13.92
N GLN A 5 51.46 29.67 12.72
CA GLN A 5 50.22 30.42 12.54
C GLN A 5 49.04 29.52 12.97
N GLU A 6 48.40 29.88 14.09
CA GLU A 6 47.08 29.40 14.46
C GLU A 6 46.09 29.78 13.35
N ILE A 7 45.61 28.78 12.61
CA ILE A 7 44.47 28.94 11.72
C ILE A 7 43.23 29.09 12.61
N CYS A 8 42.89 30.33 12.93
CA CYS A 8 41.58 30.69 13.44
C CYS A 8 40.52 30.20 12.45
N LYS A 9 39.86 29.08 12.76
CA LYS A 9 38.61 28.69 12.10
C LYS A 9 37.57 29.71 12.50
N THR A 10 37.37 30.72 11.68
CA THR A 10 36.21 31.60 11.76
C THR A 10 34.98 30.72 11.63
N HIS A 11 34.22 30.55 12.72
CA HIS A 11 32.90 29.96 12.67
C HIS A 11 32.05 30.86 11.79
N ASP A 12 31.76 30.38 10.58
CA ASP A 12 30.75 30.96 9.71
C ASP A 12 29.43 31.01 10.49
N THR A 13 28.96 32.23 10.78
CA THR A 13 27.74 32.51 11.52
C THR A 13 26.50 32.53 10.62
N SER A 14 26.63 32.10 9.36
CA SER A 14 25.50 31.84 8.48
C SER A 14 24.64 30.73 9.08
N PRO A 15 23.32 30.91 9.25
CA PRO A 15 22.46 29.85 9.76
C PRO A 15 22.56 28.64 8.83
N GLY A 16 22.95 27.49 9.39
CA GLY A 16 23.05 26.23 8.65
C GLY A 16 21.70 25.81 8.02
N PRO A 17 21.70 24.79 7.14
CA PRO A 17 20.47 24.35 6.48
C PRO A 17 19.40 23.96 7.50
N THR A 18 18.15 24.35 7.24
CA THR A 18 17.02 23.96 8.09
C THR A 18 16.73 22.47 7.99
N ILE A 19 15.91 21.94 8.90
CA ILE A 19 15.39 20.57 8.85
C ILE A 19 14.84 20.24 7.45
N LEU A 20 14.03 21.14 6.86
CA LEU A 20 13.43 20.90 5.56
C LEU A 20 14.48 20.96 4.44
N ASP A 21 15.44 21.89 4.50
CA ASP A 21 16.53 21.98 3.50
C ASP A 21 17.34 20.68 3.45
N THR A 22 17.83 20.20 4.61
CA THR A 22 18.58 18.94 4.70
C THR A 22 17.74 17.76 4.21
N ALA A 23 16.43 17.74 4.52
CA ALA A 23 15.53 16.69 4.05
C ALA A 23 15.33 16.71 2.53
N GLU A 24 15.22 17.88 1.90
CA GLU A 24 15.11 17.97 0.43
C GLU A 24 16.39 17.51 -0.27
N VAL A 25 17.57 17.86 0.25
CA VAL A 25 18.86 17.34 -0.28
C VAL A 25 18.95 15.83 -0.10
N TYR A 26 18.53 15.30 1.05
CA TYR A 26 18.43 13.85 1.27
C TYR A 26 17.49 13.20 0.24
N ILE A 27 16.30 13.78 0.03
CA ILE A 27 15.32 13.26 -0.92
C ILE A 27 15.87 13.31 -2.34
N GLU A 28 16.54 14.38 -2.76
CA GLU A 28 17.15 14.52 -4.07
C GLU A 28 18.19 13.42 -4.31
N LYS A 29 19.15 13.25 -3.38
CA LYS A 29 20.18 12.20 -3.49
C LYS A 29 19.56 10.80 -3.50
N ARG A 30 18.61 10.51 -2.61
CA ARG A 30 17.91 9.21 -2.61
C ARG A 30 17.12 8.97 -3.89
N SER A 31 16.53 10.01 -4.48
CA SER A 31 15.78 9.93 -5.74
C SER A 31 16.69 9.69 -6.95
N ARG A 32 17.96 10.13 -6.89
CA ARG A 32 18.99 9.77 -7.87
C ARG A 32 19.50 8.34 -7.72
N GLY A 33 19.25 7.71 -6.57
CA GLY A 33 19.60 6.31 -6.32
C GLY A 33 20.76 6.09 -5.34
N TYR A 34 21.24 7.15 -4.68
CA TYR A 34 22.19 7.01 -3.57
C TYR A 34 21.51 6.37 -2.35
N ARG A 35 22.27 5.66 -1.53
CA ARG A 35 21.77 4.98 -0.31
C ARG A 35 22.70 5.17 0.89
N THR A 36 24.00 5.06 0.66
CA THR A 36 25.03 5.15 1.70
C THR A 36 25.67 6.53 1.77
N PHE A 37 25.55 7.32 0.70
CA PHE A 37 26.13 8.66 0.55
C PHE A 37 27.65 8.70 0.72
N LYS A 38 28.31 7.56 0.49
CA LYS A 38 29.77 7.47 0.46
C LYS A 38 30.29 8.15 -0.80
N PHE A 39 31.50 8.69 -0.72
CA PHE A 39 32.16 9.38 -1.84
C PHE A 39 32.24 8.52 -3.12
N ASN A 40 32.45 7.21 -2.97
CA ASN A 40 32.58 6.26 -4.08
C ASN A 40 31.28 5.49 -4.39
N GLU A 41 30.12 5.94 -3.90
CA GLU A 41 28.85 5.29 -4.21
C GLU A 41 28.39 5.64 -5.62
N ASN A 42 28.16 4.62 -6.44
CA ASN A 42 27.49 4.79 -7.72
C ASN A 42 25.97 4.76 -7.51
N PRO A 43 25.22 5.77 -8.00
CA PRO A 43 23.77 5.78 -7.86
C PRO A 43 23.13 4.66 -8.68
N ASN A 44 22.01 4.13 -8.20
CA ASN A 44 21.12 3.26 -8.97
C ASN A 44 19.86 4.04 -9.40
N PRO A 45 19.81 4.61 -10.61
CA PRO A 45 18.72 5.49 -11.04
C PRO A 45 17.33 4.85 -10.94
N LYS A 46 17.17 3.59 -11.41
CA LYS A 46 15.90 2.85 -11.32
C LYS A 46 15.47 2.63 -9.86
N GLY A 47 16.43 2.34 -9.00
CA GLY A 47 16.21 2.22 -7.55
C GLY A 47 15.79 3.55 -6.93
N GLY A 48 16.39 4.65 -7.39
CA GLY A 48 16.07 6.02 -6.98
C GLY A 48 14.67 6.46 -7.40
N GLU A 49 14.29 6.26 -8.66
CA GLU A 49 12.94 6.55 -9.18
C GLU A 49 11.86 5.78 -8.40
N SER A 50 12.10 4.48 -8.16
CA SER A 50 11.20 3.65 -7.36
C SER A 50 11.09 4.17 -5.93
N TRP A 51 12.20 4.56 -5.30
CA TRP A 51 12.17 5.14 -3.96
C TRP A 51 11.45 6.49 -3.93
N ALA A 52 11.69 7.35 -4.91
CA ALA A 52 11.05 8.66 -5.02
C ALA A 52 9.54 8.53 -5.11
N LYS A 53 9.05 7.60 -5.95
CA LYS A 53 7.63 7.29 -6.12
C LYS A 53 6.97 6.78 -4.82
N ASN A 54 7.69 6.00 -4.03
CA ASN A 54 7.10 5.25 -2.90
C ASN A 54 7.36 5.87 -1.52
N SER A 55 8.41 6.67 -1.35
CA SER A 55 8.90 7.06 -0.03
C SER A 55 9.23 8.55 0.12
N ALA A 56 9.63 9.26 -0.95
CA ALA A 56 10.03 10.66 -0.84
C ALA A 56 8.94 11.56 -0.22
N ALA A 57 7.68 11.34 -0.59
CA ALA A 57 6.57 12.12 -0.03
C ALA A 57 6.40 11.92 1.49
N ASN A 58 6.69 10.72 2.02
CA ASN A 58 6.62 10.46 3.45
C ASN A 58 7.74 11.20 4.19
N VAL A 59 8.98 11.11 3.70
CA VAL A 59 10.13 11.81 4.29
C VAL A 59 9.90 13.31 4.30
N ARG A 60 9.42 13.87 3.19
CA ARG A 60 9.07 15.29 3.07
C ARG A 60 7.97 15.69 4.04
N SER A 61 6.94 14.86 4.19
CA SER A 61 5.86 15.11 5.14
C SER A 61 6.37 15.08 6.58
N THR A 62 7.29 14.17 6.91
CA THR A 62 7.94 14.09 8.22
C THR A 62 8.77 15.34 8.49
N ALA A 63 9.64 15.74 7.56
CA ALA A 63 10.49 16.92 7.72
C ALA A 63 9.67 18.20 7.95
N ARG A 64 8.61 18.41 7.14
CA ARG A 64 7.66 19.52 7.34
C ARG A 64 6.96 19.48 8.68
N LEU A 65 6.53 18.30 9.13
CA LEU A 65 5.88 18.17 10.43
C LEU A 65 6.86 18.50 11.56
N MET A 66 8.08 17.97 11.51
CA MET A 66 9.12 18.24 12.51
C MET A 66 9.50 19.72 12.54
N GLU A 67 9.71 20.36 11.39
CA GLU A 67 10.00 21.78 11.30
C GLU A 67 8.86 22.65 11.85
N ARG A 68 7.60 22.28 11.63
CA ARG A 68 6.46 22.99 12.23
C ARG A 68 6.34 22.82 13.75
N ILE A 69 6.96 21.78 14.32
CA ILE A 69 6.98 21.52 15.77
C ILE A 69 8.20 22.19 16.41
N LEU A 70 9.39 21.98 15.83
CA LEU A 70 10.68 22.40 16.34
C LEU A 70 11.09 23.82 15.91
N GLY A 71 10.42 24.37 14.91
CA GLY A 71 10.83 25.58 14.21
C GLY A 71 11.81 25.30 13.06
N ALA A 72 11.99 26.31 12.20
CA ALA A 72 12.95 26.29 11.10
C ALA A 72 14.38 26.51 11.62
N LYS A 73 14.96 25.46 12.22
CA LYS A 73 16.34 25.45 12.75
C LYS A 73 17.18 24.35 12.11
N SER A 74 18.49 24.43 12.30
CA SER A 74 19.41 23.36 11.89
C SER A 74 19.22 22.11 12.74
N LEU A 75 19.45 20.94 12.14
CA LEU A 75 19.46 19.67 12.86
C LEU A 75 20.54 19.61 13.95
N ASN A 76 21.60 20.41 13.83
CA ASN A 76 22.63 20.54 14.85
C ASN A 76 22.16 21.25 16.12
N ASP A 77 21.09 22.04 16.02
CA ASP A 77 20.56 22.87 17.11
C ASP A 77 19.33 22.24 17.79
N VAL A 78 18.97 21.02 17.39
CA VAL A 78 17.89 20.23 17.99
C VAL A 78 18.41 19.50 19.21
N VAL A 79 17.71 19.63 20.34
CA VAL A 79 18.08 19.01 21.63
C VAL A 79 17.13 17.87 22.03
N HIS A 80 17.56 17.03 22.99
CA HIS A 80 16.81 15.83 23.40
C HIS A 80 15.41 16.17 23.94
N GLU A 81 15.28 17.24 24.72
CA GLU A 81 14.00 17.67 25.32
C GLU A 81 12.98 18.02 24.24
N GLU A 82 13.42 18.66 23.15
CA GLU A 82 12.57 19.04 22.03
C GLU A 82 12.09 17.81 21.24
N LEU A 83 12.94 16.79 21.06
CA LEU A 83 12.55 15.53 20.41
C LEU A 83 11.51 14.77 21.23
N THR A 84 11.73 14.66 22.54
CA THR A 84 10.78 14.04 23.47
C THR A 84 9.43 14.77 23.42
N ALA A 85 9.45 16.11 23.48
CA ALA A 85 8.25 16.93 23.39
C ALA A 85 7.55 16.75 22.03
N ALA A 86 8.31 16.72 20.93
CA ALA A 86 7.76 16.57 19.58
C ALA A 86 7.02 15.24 19.39
N PHE A 87 7.60 14.11 19.81
CA PHE A 87 6.94 12.80 19.68
C PHE A 87 5.81 12.59 20.70
N THR A 88 5.85 13.30 21.84
CA THR A 88 4.71 13.39 22.76
C THR A 88 3.55 14.15 22.12
N LEU A 89 3.84 15.31 21.50
CA LEU A 89 2.85 16.10 20.79
C LEU A 89 2.24 15.32 19.61
N MET A 90 3.03 14.57 18.85
CA MET A 90 2.53 13.79 17.71
C MET A 90 1.43 12.79 18.10
N GLN A 91 1.45 12.26 19.33
CA GLN A 91 0.40 11.34 19.81
C GLN A 91 -0.96 12.04 19.98
N ARG A 92 -0.97 13.37 20.17
CA ARG A 92 -2.18 14.19 20.33
C ARG A 92 -2.68 14.79 19.03
N ILE A 93 -1.90 14.71 17.95
CA ILE A 93 -2.28 15.26 16.65
C ILE A 93 -3.47 14.44 16.07
N PRO A 94 -4.55 15.10 15.61
CA PRO A 94 -5.68 14.40 14.99
C PRO A 94 -5.27 13.76 13.66
N ARG A 95 -5.84 12.59 13.35
CA ARG A 95 -5.47 11.76 12.19
C ARG A 95 -5.56 12.48 10.84
N ASN A 96 -6.46 13.45 10.73
CA ASN A 96 -6.71 14.21 9.51
C ASN A 96 -5.78 15.43 9.33
N TYR A 97 -4.93 15.74 10.31
CA TYR A 97 -3.97 16.83 10.22
C TYR A 97 -2.99 16.62 9.05
N GLN A 98 -2.77 17.67 8.26
CA GLN A 98 -1.84 17.65 7.13
C GLN A 98 -0.86 18.82 7.24
N ALA A 99 0.39 18.54 7.62
CA ALA A 99 1.42 19.56 7.80
C ALA A 99 1.64 20.47 6.57
N LYS A 100 1.31 19.99 5.36
CA LYS A 100 1.41 20.76 4.11
C LYS A 100 0.34 21.83 3.97
N THR A 101 -0.89 21.57 4.41
CA THR A 101 -2.08 22.35 4.01
C THR A 101 -2.85 22.92 5.21
N ASP A 102 -2.67 22.36 6.40
CA ASP A 102 -3.34 22.85 7.60
C ASP A 102 -2.74 24.21 8.02
N LYS A 103 -3.63 25.17 8.28
CA LYS A 103 -3.27 26.52 8.71
C LYS A 103 -2.82 26.55 10.17
N ARG A 104 -3.29 25.61 11.00
CA ARG A 104 -2.97 25.53 12.43
C ARG A 104 -1.60 24.92 12.65
N SER A 105 -0.88 25.38 13.67
CA SER A 105 0.32 24.67 14.13
C SER A 105 -0.06 23.26 14.63
N PRO A 106 0.88 22.30 14.64
CA PRO A 106 0.63 20.97 15.20
C PRO A 106 0.14 21.03 16.65
N GLN A 107 0.68 21.96 17.44
CA GLN A 107 0.26 22.22 18.82
C GLN A 107 -1.20 22.67 18.89
N VAL A 108 -1.58 23.71 18.13
CA VAL A 108 -2.96 24.21 18.10
C VAL A 108 -3.94 23.12 17.64
N ALA A 109 -3.58 22.35 16.61
CA ALA A 109 -4.42 21.26 16.12
C ALA A 109 -4.61 20.14 17.17
N ALA A 110 -3.59 19.84 17.97
CA ALA A 110 -3.68 18.89 19.06
C ALA A 110 -4.54 19.44 20.21
N ASP A 111 -4.30 20.67 20.65
CA ASP A 111 -5.05 21.32 21.73
C ASP A 111 -6.54 21.47 21.40
N GLU A 112 -6.87 21.90 20.17
CA GLU A 112 -8.26 21.96 19.70
C GLU A 112 -8.92 20.59 19.67
N ALA A 113 -8.18 19.54 19.28
CA ALA A 113 -8.71 18.20 19.21
C ALA A 113 -8.93 17.61 20.61
N ASP A 114 -8.10 17.95 21.59
CA ASP A 114 -8.28 17.54 22.98
C ASP A 114 -9.46 18.28 23.60
N GLU A 115 -9.58 19.58 23.35
CA GLU A 115 -10.72 20.41 23.77
C GLU A 115 -12.05 19.91 23.19
N GLN A 116 -12.06 19.53 21.90
CA GLN A 116 -13.24 18.98 21.26
C GLN A 116 -13.64 17.64 21.86
N GLU A 117 -12.68 16.79 22.21
CA GLU A 117 -12.94 15.49 22.83
C GLU A 117 -13.54 15.63 24.22
N ARG A 118 -13.02 16.54 25.06
CA ARG A 118 -13.61 16.83 26.38
C ARG A 118 -15.05 17.32 26.26
N ARG A 119 -15.31 18.26 25.35
CA ARG A 119 -16.67 18.76 25.08
C ARG A 119 -17.61 17.66 24.60
N ASN A 120 -17.15 16.80 23.69
CA ASN A 120 -17.95 15.67 23.21
C ASN A 120 -18.29 14.69 24.34
N GLU A 121 -17.31 14.38 25.20
CA GLU A 121 -17.52 13.52 26.36
C GLU A 121 -18.59 14.08 27.29
N GLU A 122 -18.52 15.36 27.66
CA GLU A 122 -19.50 16.02 28.54
C GLU A 122 -20.92 15.95 27.95
N ILE A 123 -21.05 16.30 26.66
CA ILE A 123 -22.33 16.29 25.94
C ILE A 123 -22.89 14.87 25.88
N THR A 124 -22.07 13.89 25.52
CA THR A 124 -22.51 12.50 25.37
C THR A 124 -22.85 11.86 26.70
N ARG A 125 -22.08 12.13 27.75
CA ARG A 125 -22.40 11.70 29.12
C ARG A 125 -23.74 12.26 29.56
N ALA A 126 -23.95 13.57 29.47
CA ALA A 126 -25.21 14.21 29.84
C ALA A 126 -26.41 13.67 29.03
N ARG A 127 -26.25 13.51 27.71
CA ARG A 127 -27.27 12.96 26.80
C ARG A 127 -27.65 11.53 27.19
N MET A 128 -26.68 10.66 27.45
CA MET A 128 -26.90 9.25 27.71
C MET A 128 -27.43 9.02 29.14
N THR A 129 -26.95 9.78 30.13
CA THR A 129 -27.50 9.76 31.50
C THR A 129 -28.98 10.20 31.50
N ARG A 130 -29.35 11.24 30.75
CA ARG A 130 -30.76 11.67 30.62
C ARG A 130 -31.66 10.59 30.01
N LYS A 131 -31.11 9.73 29.15
CA LYS A 131 -31.82 8.58 28.57
C LYS A 131 -31.93 7.37 29.53
N GLY A 132 -31.36 7.45 30.73
CA GLY A 132 -31.36 6.35 31.70
C GLY A 132 -30.45 5.18 31.29
N GLU A 133 -29.45 5.42 30.45
CA GLU A 133 -28.54 4.38 29.96
C GLU A 133 -27.55 3.95 31.05
N SER A 134 -27.12 2.69 31.01
CA SER A 134 -26.20 2.14 32.01
C SER A 134 -24.80 2.79 31.94
N PRO A 135 -24.05 2.84 33.06
CA PRO A 135 -22.68 3.39 33.08
C PRO A 135 -21.76 2.80 32.01
N GLY A 136 -21.80 1.48 31.80
CA GLY A 136 -20.97 0.82 30.77
C GLY A 136 -21.34 1.24 29.35
N LYS A 137 -22.62 1.48 29.04
CA LYS A 137 -23.03 1.96 27.72
C LYS A 137 -22.63 3.42 27.50
N ILE A 138 -22.67 4.23 28.55
CA ILE A 138 -22.17 5.62 28.53
C ILE A 138 -20.66 5.61 28.21
N GLU A 139 -19.88 4.83 28.95
CA GLU A 139 -18.43 4.70 28.76
C GLU A 139 -18.06 4.28 27.33
N ILE A 140 -18.62 3.17 26.84
CA ILE A 140 -18.34 2.67 25.49
C ILE A 140 -18.73 3.70 24.42
N THR A 141 -19.83 4.44 24.62
CA THR A 141 -20.26 5.46 23.64
C THR A 141 -19.28 6.62 23.60
N ILE A 142 -18.79 7.09 24.75
CA ILE A 142 -17.76 8.14 24.84
C ILE A 142 -16.48 7.67 24.14
N LEU A 143 -16.02 6.44 24.43
CA LEU A 143 -14.81 5.88 23.82
C LEU A 143 -14.92 5.79 22.29
N ARG A 144 -16.08 5.39 21.76
CA ARG A 144 -16.33 5.31 20.31
C ARG A 144 -16.42 6.67 19.60
N GLU A 145 -16.77 7.72 20.34
CA GLU A 145 -16.87 9.08 19.81
C GLU A 145 -15.54 9.86 19.93
N ARG A 146 -14.49 9.26 20.51
CA ARG A 146 -13.14 9.86 20.57
C ARG A 146 -12.62 10.20 19.18
N LEU A 147 -11.89 11.30 19.10
CA LEU A 147 -11.37 11.79 17.84
C LEU A 147 -10.12 10.99 17.43
N PRO A 148 -10.11 10.33 16.26
CA PRO A 148 -8.96 9.51 15.85
C PRO A 148 -7.66 10.31 15.82
N ARG A 149 -6.63 9.80 16.50
CA ARG A 149 -5.26 10.36 16.54
C ARG A 149 -4.33 9.67 15.55
N LEU A 150 -3.10 10.17 15.42
CA LEU A 150 -2.06 9.45 14.68
C LEU A 150 -1.78 8.09 15.33
N LYS A 151 -1.74 7.03 14.51
CA LYS A 151 -1.41 5.69 14.98
C LYS A 151 0.08 5.56 15.34
N ALA A 152 0.40 4.70 16.29
CA ALA A 152 1.74 4.30 16.70
C ALA A 152 2.62 3.94 15.49
N ALA A 153 2.12 3.13 14.55
CA ALA A 153 2.84 2.80 13.32
C ALA A 153 3.14 4.03 12.43
N THR A 154 2.28 5.05 12.46
CA THR A 154 2.49 6.31 11.73
C THR A 154 3.55 7.18 12.40
N ILE A 155 3.49 7.29 13.73
CA ILE A 155 4.48 8.02 14.53
C ILE A 155 5.84 7.35 14.39
N TYR A 156 5.90 6.03 14.53
CA TYR A 156 7.13 5.27 14.34
C TYR A 156 7.75 5.47 12.95
N ARG A 157 6.92 5.52 11.90
CA ARG A 157 7.41 5.89 10.55
C ARG A 157 7.98 7.31 10.51
N HIS A 158 7.36 8.29 11.16
CA HIS A 158 7.92 9.64 11.27
C HIS A 158 9.27 9.62 12.00
N MET A 159 9.40 8.88 13.10
CA MET A 159 10.69 8.71 13.81
C MET A 159 11.76 8.09 12.89
N GLN A 160 11.40 7.05 12.13
CA GLN A 160 12.32 6.40 11.20
C GLN A 160 12.75 7.32 10.05
N ASP A 161 11.80 8.04 9.45
CA ASP A 161 12.10 8.99 8.37
C ASP A 161 12.96 10.14 8.87
N PHE A 162 12.68 10.66 10.06
CA PHE A 162 13.47 11.74 10.65
C PHE A 162 14.87 11.28 11.05
N GLN A 163 15.00 10.08 11.62
CA GLN A 163 16.30 9.46 11.89
C GLN A 163 17.13 9.30 10.60
N ARG A 164 16.50 8.95 9.46
CA ARG A 164 17.22 8.84 8.18
C ARG A 164 17.79 10.18 7.73
N VAL A 165 17.05 11.28 7.94
CA VAL A 165 17.52 12.64 7.65
C VAL A 165 18.64 13.05 8.60
N PHE A 166 18.53 12.78 9.91
CA PHE A 166 19.60 13.02 10.89
C PHE A 166 20.88 12.26 10.54
N LYS A 167 20.78 10.95 10.25
CA LYS A 167 21.94 10.14 9.81
C LYS A 167 22.59 10.69 8.55
N PHE A 168 21.80 11.26 7.64
CA PHE A 168 22.32 11.94 6.47
C PHE A 168 23.02 13.25 6.82
N ALA A 169 22.44 14.09 7.68
CA ALA A 169 23.02 15.35 8.15
C ALA A 169 24.40 15.12 8.78
N VAL A 170 24.53 14.11 9.66
CA VAL A 170 25.81 13.71 10.26
C VAL A 170 26.84 13.34 9.20
N ARG A 171 26.42 12.63 8.14
CA ARG A 171 27.31 12.26 7.02
C ARG A 171 27.74 13.45 6.19
N GLN A 172 26.96 14.53 6.13
CA GLN A 172 27.32 15.77 5.45
C GLN A 172 28.11 16.73 6.35
N GLY A 173 28.26 16.42 7.64
CA GLY A 173 28.87 17.34 8.62
C GLY A 173 27.93 18.46 9.07
N GLU A 174 26.64 18.38 8.72
CA GLU A 174 25.61 19.36 9.09
C GLU A 174 25.08 19.15 10.52
N ALA A 175 25.31 17.98 11.12
CA ALA A 175 25.01 17.67 12.51
C ALA A 175 26.17 16.89 13.15
N ARG A 176 26.45 17.15 14.43
CA ARG A 176 27.53 16.45 15.16
C ARG A 176 27.27 14.96 15.34
N GLU A 177 26.03 14.61 15.68
CA GLU A 177 25.62 13.24 15.96
C GLU A 177 24.15 12.98 15.65
N ASN A 178 23.75 11.71 15.67
CA ASN A 178 22.38 11.29 15.39
C ASN A 178 21.57 11.25 16.69
N MET A 179 20.96 12.38 17.06
CA MET A 179 20.13 12.51 18.26
C MET A 179 18.97 11.51 18.30
N MET A 180 18.43 11.13 17.14
CA MET A 180 17.32 10.17 17.06
C MET A 180 17.65 8.75 17.56
N ALA A 181 18.93 8.42 17.79
CA ALA A 181 19.33 7.11 18.30
C ALA A 181 18.67 6.77 19.64
N ASP A 182 18.54 7.75 20.55
CA ASP A 182 17.96 7.56 21.89
C ASP A 182 16.45 7.83 21.94
N HIS A 183 15.88 8.35 20.85
CA HIS A 183 14.46 8.73 20.79
C HIS A 183 13.61 7.77 19.99
N ILE A 184 14.18 7.00 19.06
CA ILE A 184 13.41 6.03 18.27
C ILE A 184 12.88 4.89 19.17
N TRP A 185 11.62 4.52 19.00
CA TRP A 185 11.06 3.39 19.74
C TRP A 185 11.73 2.07 19.35
N GLU A 186 12.05 1.28 20.37
CA GLU A 186 12.41 -0.13 20.22
C GLU A 186 11.22 -0.95 19.73
N SER A 187 11.50 -2.07 19.06
CA SER A 187 10.45 -2.94 18.47
C SER A 187 9.38 -3.34 19.49
N ALA A 188 9.79 -3.69 20.72
CA ALA A 188 8.87 -4.06 21.79
C ALA A 188 7.92 -2.92 22.21
N GLU A 189 8.40 -1.68 22.21
CA GLU A 189 7.55 -0.52 22.53
C GLU A 189 6.58 -0.20 21.39
N VAL A 190 7.02 -0.36 20.14
CA VAL A 190 6.12 -0.24 18.97
C VAL A 190 4.99 -1.27 19.06
N GLU A 191 5.32 -2.54 19.35
CA GLU A 191 4.36 -3.62 19.52
C GLU A 191 3.39 -3.36 20.66
N ARG A 192 3.89 -2.96 21.84
CA ARG A 192 3.07 -2.58 22.99
C ARG A 192 2.07 -1.48 22.64
N ARG A 193 2.51 -0.44 21.95
CA ARG A 193 1.64 0.68 21.55
C ARG A 193 0.60 0.27 20.53
N MET A 194 0.96 -0.57 19.56
CA MET A 194 0.01 -1.08 18.57
C MET A 194 -1.04 -1.99 19.21
N LEU A 195 -0.70 -2.74 20.26
CA LEU A 195 -1.65 -3.57 21.01
C LEU A 195 -2.71 -2.76 21.77
N LEU A 196 -2.39 -1.52 22.16
CA LEU A 196 -3.30 -0.61 22.87
C LEU A 196 -4.25 0.15 21.93
N GLU A 197 -4.07 0.05 20.62
CA GLU A 197 -4.99 0.64 19.64
C GLU A 197 -6.17 -0.27 19.34
N ASP A 198 -7.28 0.32 18.92
CA ASP A 198 -8.38 -0.44 18.34
C ASP A 198 -7.89 -1.29 17.16
N ASP A 199 -8.33 -2.55 17.15
CA ASP A 199 -8.06 -3.46 16.07
C ASP A 199 -8.65 -2.91 14.76
N THR A 200 -7.74 -2.64 13.82
CA THR A 200 -8.04 -2.17 12.48
C THR A 200 -7.36 -3.06 11.45
N GLU A 201 -7.01 -4.29 11.86
CA GLU A 201 -6.38 -5.26 11.01
C GLU A 201 -7.26 -5.53 9.80
N ARG A 202 -6.60 -5.68 8.65
CA ARG A 202 -7.27 -5.98 7.40
C ARG A 202 -7.84 -7.40 7.47
N GLN A 203 -9.15 -7.50 7.41
CA GLN A 203 -9.89 -8.75 7.45
C GLN A 203 -10.07 -9.35 6.05
N THR A 204 -10.36 -10.65 5.99
CA THR A 204 -10.71 -11.37 4.76
C THR A 204 -12.15 -11.08 4.32
N TRP A 205 -12.47 -11.37 3.07
CA TRP A 205 -13.83 -11.30 2.53
C TRP A 205 -14.67 -12.58 2.82
N CYS A 206 -14.12 -13.58 3.50
CA CYS A 206 -14.85 -14.80 3.88
C CYS A 206 -16.14 -14.42 4.65
N GLY A 207 -17.28 -14.97 4.23
CA GLY A 207 -18.60 -14.64 4.80
C GLY A 207 -19.20 -13.28 4.36
N HIS A 208 -18.45 -12.41 3.69
CA HIS A 208 -18.90 -11.08 3.27
C HIS A 208 -19.06 -10.92 1.75
N LEU A 209 -18.56 -11.86 0.94
CA LEU A 209 -18.63 -11.81 -0.53
C LEU A 209 -20.06 -11.66 -1.05
N GLY A 210 -21.05 -12.31 -0.42
CA GLY A 210 -22.45 -12.23 -0.84
C GLY A 210 -23.01 -10.80 -0.83
N LYS A 211 -22.58 -9.94 0.11
CA LYS A 211 -22.99 -8.52 0.14
C LYS A 211 -22.45 -7.77 -1.08
N LEU A 212 -21.20 -8.04 -1.46
CA LEU A 212 -20.57 -7.41 -2.61
C LEU A 212 -21.15 -7.93 -3.92
N PHE A 213 -21.32 -9.24 -4.06
CA PHE A 213 -21.82 -9.85 -5.30
C PHE A 213 -23.29 -9.52 -5.58
N ARG A 214 -24.09 -9.12 -4.57
CA ARG A 214 -25.45 -8.60 -4.79
C ARG A 214 -25.51 -7.16 -5.29
N THR A 215 -24.39 -6.47 -5.41
CA THR A 215 -24.38 -5.09 -5.91
C THR A 215 -24.53 -5.02 -7.44
N PRO A 216 -25.04 -3.91 -8.02
CA PRO A 216 -25.34 -3.78 -9.45
C PRO A 216 -24.21 -4.19 -10.40
N ILE A 217 -22.94 -3.91 -10.06
CA ILE A 217 -21.81 -4.28 -10.92
C ILE A 217 -21.72 -5.79 -11.17
N PHE A 218 -22.24 -6.63 -10.28
CA PHE A 218 -22.24 -8.10 -10.41
C PHE A 218 -23.62 -8.68 -10.76
N GLN A 219 -24.69 -7.88 -10.71
CA GLN A 219 -26.07 -8.33 -10.97
C GLN A 219 -26.61 -7.85 -12.33
N ASP A 220 -26.25 -6.64 -12.73
CA ASP A 220 -26.80 -6.00 -13.92
C ASP A 220 -25.96 -6.28 -15.16
N LYS A 221 -26.54 -6.02 -16.33
CA LYS A 221 -25.77 -6.05 -17.58
C LYS A 221 -24.74 -4.92 -17.55
N LEU A 222 -23.47 -5.29 -17.66
CA LEU A 222 -22.38 -4.31 -17.74
C LEU A 222 -22.51 -3.45 -19.00
N LYS A 223 -22.20 -2.16 -18.87
CA LYS A 223 -22.09 -1.25 -20.03
C LYS A 223 -20.89 -1.61 -20.91
N ASP A 224 -19.77 -1.96 -20.26
CA ASP A 224 -18.58 -2.53 -20.89
C ASP A 224 -18.36 -3.92 -20.27
N SER A 225 -18.34 -4.98 -21.08
CA SER A 225 -18.10 -6.35 -20.62
C SER A 225 -16.73 -6.51 -19.93
N GLY A 226 -15.81 -5.58 -20.18
CA GLY A 226 -14.50 -5.48 -19.54
C GLY A 226 -14.40 -4.51 -18.36
N ASP A 227 -15.49 -4.14 -17.66
CA ASP A 227 -15.41 -3.20 -16.54
C ASP A 227 -14.42 -3.67 -15.45
N PRO A 228 -13.38 -2.88 -15.09
CA PRO A 228 -12.41 -3.25 -14.08
C PRO A 228 -13.00 -3.38 -12.66
N MET A 229 -14.16 -2.77 -12.36
CA MET A 229 -14.85 -2.95 -11.08
C MET A 229 -15.47 -4.34 -10.94
N PHE A 230 -15.80 -5.00 -12.06
CA PHE A 230 -16.22 -6.39 -12.08
C PHE A 230 -15.01 -7.34 -12.04
N TRP A 231 -14.09 -7.20 -12.99
CA TRP A 231 -12.97 -8.15 -13.15
C TRP A 231 -11.88 -8.00 -12.11
N GLY A 232 -11.59 -6.78 -11.66
CA GLY A 232 -10.52 -6.48 -10.70
C GLY A 232 -10.65 -7.30 -9.40
N PRO A 233 -11.79 -7.17 -8.68
CA PRO A 233 -12.06 -7.96 -7.47
C PRO A 233 -11.99 -9.47 -7.71
N LEU A 234 -12.60 -9.96 -8.80
CA LEU A 234 -12.67 -11.39 -9.10
C LEU A 234 -11.30 -11.99 -9.39
N ILE A 235 -10.45 -11.31 -10.17
CA ILE A 235 -9.07 -11.76 -10.44
C ILE A 235 -8.25 -11.74 -9.15
N ALA A 236 -8.33 -10.67 -8.35
CA ALA A 236 -7.60 -10.60 -7.09
C ALA A 236 -8.04 -11.68 -6.08
N LEU A 237 -9.34 -11.97 -6.03
CA LEU A 237 -9.93 -12.96 -5.13
C LEU A 237 -9.57 -14.40 -5.51
N HIS A 238 -9.55 -14.72 -6.81
CA HIS A 238 -9.31 -16.08 -7.28
C HIS A 238 -7.84 -16.39 -7.60
N MET A 239 -6.98 -15.38 -7.71
CA MET A 239 -5.58 -15.57 -8.13
C MET A 239 -4.57 -14.81 -7.25
N GLY A 240 -5.04 -14.06 -6.26
CA GLY A 240 -4.17 -13.35 -5.31
C GLY A 240 -3.35 -12.21 -5.91
N LEU A 241 -3.67 -11.71 -7.10
CA LEU A 241 -2.90 -10.62 -7.73
C LEU A 241 -3.04 -9.30 -6.95
N ARG A 242 -1.99 -8.47 -6.99
CA ARG A 242 -2.06 -7.09 -6.46
C ARG A 242 -2.92 -6.22 -7.39
N SER A 243 -3.55 -5.18 -6.85
CA SER A 243 -4.40 -4.28 -7.65
C SER A 243 -3.70 -3.75 -8.90
N GLU A 244 -2.50 -3.19 -8.79
CA GLU A 244 -1.78 -2.66 -9.96
C GLU A 244 -1.39 -3.78 -10.94
N GLU A 245 -1.09 -5.00 -10.45
CA GLU A 245 -0.80 -6.16 -11.31
C GLU A 245 -2.03 -6.50 -12.18
N VAL A 246 -3.24 -6.48 -11.62
CA VAL A 246 -4.49 -6.73 -12.36
C VAL A 246 -4.80 -5.58 -13.32
N LEU A 247 -4.76 -4.34 -12.82
CA LEU A 247 -5.23 -3.18 -13.57
C LEU A 247 -4.32 -2.78 -14.74
N GLN A 248 -3.07 -3.25 -14.76
CA GLN A 248 -2.11 -3.00 -15.84
C GLN A 248 -1.96 -4.18 -16.82
N LEU A 249 -2.79 -5.22 -16.72
CA LEU A 249 -2.68 -6.40 -17.59
C LEU A 249 -2.81 -6.03 -19.06
N HIS A 250 -1.87 -6.53 -19.85
CA HIS A 250 -1.94 -6.52 -21.30
C HIS A 250 -2.58 -7.80 -21.79
N THR A 251 -3.17 -7.78 -22.99
CA THR A 251 -3.73 -8.99 -23.63
C THR A 251 -2.65 -10.06 -23.86
N ASP A 252 -1.40 -9.65 -24.07
CA ASP A 252 -0.22 -10.52 -24.21
C ASP A 252 0.27 -11.17 -22.91
N ASP A 253 -0.20 -10.70 -21.75
CA ASP A 253 0.09 -11.34 -20.47
C ASP A 253 -0.77 -12.60 -20.28
N ILE A 254 -1.85 -12.76 -21.04
CA ILE A 254 -2.71 -13.94 -20.99
C ILE A 254 -2.22 -14.95 -22.02
N GLN A 255 -1.62 -16.04 -21.54
CA GLN A 255 -0.96 -17.04 -22.39
C GLN A 255 -1.43 -18.44 -22.02
N VAL A 256 -1.47 -19.34 -23.00
CA VAL A 256 -1.64 -20.77 -22.75
C VAL A 256 -0.24 -21.37 -22.63
N ILE A 257 0.07 -21.96 -21.47
CA ILE A 257 1.37 -22.58 -21.18
C ILE A 257 1.07 -23.99 -20.68
N ASP A 258 1.64 -25.00 -21.34
CA ASP A 258 1.34 -26.42 -21.06
C ASP A 258 -0.17 -26.70 -21.08
N GLU A 259 -0.87 -26.19 -22.10
CA GLU A 259 -2.33 -26.28 -22.28
C GLU A 259 -3.17 -25.59 -21.18
N ILE A 260 -2.53 -24.86 -20.26
CA ILE A 260 -3.18 -24.18 -19.15
C ILE A 260 -3.19 -22.66 -19.40
N PRO A 261 -4.38 -22.02 -19.47
CA PRO A 261 -4.48 -20.56 -19.49
C PRO A 261 -3.87 -19.95 -18.24
N CYS A 262 -2.95 -19.01 -18.41
CA CYS A 262 -2.17 -18.38 -17.36
C CYS A 262 -2.11 -16.86 -17.55
N ILE A 263 -1.94 -16.14 -16.44
CA ILE A 263 -1.49 -14.74 -16.44
C ILE A 263 0.02 -14.72 -16.15
N VAL A 264 0.80 -14.19 -17.09
CA VAL A 264 2.25 -14.03 -17.02
C VAL A 264 2.56 -12.63 -16.52
N LEU A 265 2.90 -12.50 -15.24
CA LEU A 265 3.29 -11.23 -14.64
C LEU A 265 4.77 -10.98 -14.90
N LYS A 266 5.04 -9.94 -15.67
CA LYS A 266 6.39 -9.53 -16.07
C LYS A 266 6.51 -8.01 -16.10
N GLN A 267 7.75 -7.53 -16.22
CA GLN A 267 8.00 -6.12 -16.52
C GLN A 267 7.84 -5.93 -18.03
N GLY A 268 7.06 -4.93 -18.45
CA GLY A 268 6.80 -4.60 -19.85
C GLY A 268 6.58 -3.09 -20.04
N PRO A 269 6.40 -2.62 -21.29
CA PRO A 269 6.11 -1.22 -21.57
C PRO A 269 4.90 -0.73 -20.79
N GLY A 270 5.06 0.32 -20.01
CA GLY A 270 3.97 0.86 -19.19
C GLY A 270 3.51 -0.05 -18.05
N GLN A 271 4.23 -1.12 -17.70
CA GLN A 271 3.92 -1.99 -16.56
C GLN A 271 4.97 -1.82 -15.46
N SER A 272 4.63 -2.17 -14.23
CA SER A 272 5.58 -2.14 -13.11
C SER A 272 5.39 -3.28 -12.14
N LEU A 273 6.49 -3.87 -11.68
CA LEU A 273 6.50 -4.89 -10.64
C LEU A 273 6.98 -4.31 -9.31
N LYS A 274 6.34 -4.72 -8.21
CA LYS A 274 6.69 -4.26 -6.85
C LYS A 274 8.03 -4.83 -6.38
N SER A 275 8.39 -6.03 -6.83
CA SER A 275 9.62 -6.74 -6.48
C SER A 275 9.95 -7.80 -7.52
N MET A 276 11.15 -8.38 -7.47
CA MET A 276 11.53 -9.50 -8.33
C MET A 276 10.59 -10.70 -8.20
N ALA A 277 10.17 -11.01 -6.97
CA ALA A 277 9.22 -12.09 -6.70
C ALA A 277 7.83 -11.85 -7.32
N ALA A 278 7.50 -10.63 -7.75
CA ALA A 278 6.26 -10.38 -8.47
C ALA A 278 6.27 -10.95 -9.90
N ARG A 279 7.45 -11.21 -10.49
CA ARG A 279 7.57 -11.89 -11.79
C ARG A 279 7.22 -13.36 -11.62
N ARG A 280 6.07 -13.78 -12.17
CA ARG A 280 5.54 -15.15 -12.01
C ARG A 280 4.48 -15.46 -13.04
N THR A 281 4.18 -16.74 -13.22
CA THR A 281 3.08 -17.21 -14.06
C THR A 281 2.02 -17.87 -13.18
N VAL A 282 0.79 -17.35 -13.22
CA VAL A 282 -0.33 -17.82 -12.39
C VAL A 282 -1.42 -18.43 -13.26
N PRO A 283 -1.77 -19.72 -13.11
CA PRO A 283 -2.90 -20.32 -13.81
C PRO A 283 -4.22 -19.62 -13.53
N ILE A 284 -5.03 -19.42 -14.57
CA ILE A 284 -6.34 -18.78 -14.46
C ILE A 284 -7.32 -19.74 -13.79
N HIS A 285 -7.99 -19.22 -12.77
CA HIS A 285 -8.99 -19.96 -12.02
C HIS A 285 -10.21 -20.34 -12.87
N ARG A 286 -10.74 -21.56 -12.69
CA ARG A 286 -11.91 -22.09 -13.40
C ARG A 286 -13.14 -21.17 -13.40
N ASN A 287 -13.43 -20.50 -12.28
CA ASN A 287 -14.52 -19.52 -12.20
C ASN A 287 -14.34 -18.33 -13.16
N LEU A 288 -13.11 -17.83 -13.34
CA LEU A 288 -12.85 -16.72 -14.26
C LEU A 288 -13.03 -17.16 -15.71
N LEU A 289 -12.65 -18.41 -16.03
CA LEU A 289 -12.93 -19.01 -17.33
C LEU A 289 -14.44 -19.14 -17.57
N LYS A 290 -15.20 -19.65 -16.59
CA LYS A 290 -16.67 -19.75 -16.64
C LYS A 290 -17.38 -18.40 -16.80
N LEU A 291 -16.81 -17.33 -16.24
CA LEU A 291 -17.33 -15.97 -16.38
C LEU A 291 -16.95 -15.32 -17.72
N GLY A 292 -16.11 -15.96 -18.54
CA GLY A 292 -15.75 -15.50 -19.87
C GLY A 292 -14.51 -14.60 -19.93
N LEU A 293 -13.54 -14.74 -19.00
CA LEU A 293 -12.31 -13.94 -19.05
C LEU A 293 -11.56 -14.11 -20.38
N MET A 294 -11.52 -15.33 -20.94
CA MET A 294 -10.88 -15.58 -22.24
C MET A 294 -11.65 -14.93 -23.40
N GLN A 295 -12.98 -14.83 -23.30
CA GLN A 295 -13.78 -14.09 -24.27
C GLN A 295 -13.45 -12.60 -24.25
N LEU A 296 -13.32 -12.00 -23.05
CA LEU A 296 -12.87 -10.62 -22.91
C LEU A 296 -11.50 -10.40 -23.56
N VAL A 297 -10.54 -11.30 -23.30
CA VAL A 297 -9.19 -11.20 -23.88
C VAL A 297 -9.25 -11.25 -25.40
N GLU A 298 -10.05 -12.16 -25.96
CA GLU A 298 -10.21 -12.28 -27.42
C GLU A 298 -10.91 -11.06 -28.03
N ASP A 299 -11.94 -10.53 -27.38
CA ASP A 299 -12.60 -9.29 -27.82
C ASP A 299 -11.60 -8.12 -27.86
N ARG A 300 -10.72 -8.01 -26.85
CA ARG A 300 -9.66 -7.00 -26.82
C ARG A 300 -8.62 -7.23 -27.92
N ARG A 301 -8.19 -8.47 -28.15
CA ARG A 301 -7.25 -8.80 -29.24
C ARG A 301 -7.81 -8.47 -30.61
N ARG A 302 -9.07 -8.82 -30.88
CA ARG A 302 -9.75 -8.51 -32.14
C ARG A 302 -9.93 -7.00 -32.35
N ALA A 303 -10.06 -6.25 -31.27
CA ALA A 303 -10.09 -4.79 -31.30
C ALA A 303 -8.69 -4.14 -31.33
N GLU A 304 -7.62 -4.94 -31.41
CA GLU A 304 -6.21 -4.49 -31.32
C GLU A 304 -5.89 -3.68 -30.06
N GLU A 305 -6.67 -3.89 -28.99
CA GLU A 305 -6.48 -3.21 -27.72
C GLU A 305 -5.34 -3.87 -26.94
N PRO A 306 -4.25 -3.15 -26.63
CA PRO A 306 -3.09 -3.74 -25.97
C PRO A 306 -3.34 -4.05 -24.49
N ARG A 307 -4.32 -3.37 -23.87
CA ARG A 307 -4.65 -3.50 -22.44
C ARG A 307 -5.98 -4.19 -22.24
N LEU A 308 -6.08 -4.99 -21.18
CA LEU A 308 -7.34 -5.61 -20.77
C LEU A 308 -8.39 -4.55 -20.36
N PHE A 309 -7.92 -3.47 -19.73
CA PHE A 309 -8.73 -2.33 -19.28
C PHE A 309 -8.29 -1.02 -19.99
N PRO A 310 -8.66 -0.83 -21.26
CA PRO A 310 -8.12 0.25 -22.10
C PRO A 310 -8.52 1.66 -21.60
N TRP A 311 -9.71 1.81 -21.01
CA TRP A 311 -10.24 3.10 -20.56
C TRP A 311 -9.78 3.52 -19.16
N LEU A 312 -8.98 2.69 -18.47
CA LEU A 312 -8.47 3.04 -17.15
C LEU A 312 -7.22 3.90 -17.28
N GLU A 313 -7.18 5.03 -16.59
CA GLU A 313 -6.06 5.98 -16.62
C GLU A 313 -5.22 5.96 -15.35
N ARG A 314 -3.93 6.25 -15.50
CA ARG A 314 -3.01 6.42 -14.37
C ARG A 314 -3.32 7.72 -13.64
N SER A 315 -3.24 7.69 -12.31
CA SER A 315 -3.42 8.90 -11.51
C SER A 315 -2.33 9.95 -11.79
N ALA A 316 -2.68 11.23 -11.69
CA ALA A 316 -1.75 12.33 -11.90
C ALA A 316 -0.54 12.28 -10.94
N ASN A 317 -0.79 11.91 -9.67
CA ASN A 317 0.19 11.97 -8.59
C ASN A 317 1.10 10.74 -8.54
N LYS A 318 0.52 9.55 -8.33
CA LYS A 318 1.31 8.31 -8.19
C LYS A 318 1.63 7.64 -9.53
N LYS A 319 1.04 8.10 -10.63
CA LYS A 319 1.17 7.46 -11.95
C LYS A 319 0.81 5.97 -11.88
N THR A 320 -0.20 5.61 -11.09
CA THR A 320 -0.71 4.22 -10.94
C THR A 320 -2.19 4.15 -11.27
N PHE A 321 -2.66 3.01 -11.74
CA PHE A 321 -4.08 2.75 -11.95
C PHE A 321 -4.80 2.53 -10.61
N THR A 322 -4.13 1.87 -9.66
CA THR A 322 -4.69 1.55 -8.34
C THR A 322 -5.19 2.78 -7.57
N GLU A 323 -4.52 3.94 -7.67
CA GLU A 323 -4.93 5.12 -6.89
C GLU A 323 -6.34 5.59 -7.28
N THR A 324 -6.61 5.74 -8.58
CA THR A 324 -7.92 6.17 -9.08
C THR A 324 -8.96 5.06 -8.86
N PHE A 325 -8.59 3.81 -9.18
CA PHE A 325 -9.48 2.67 -9.05
C PHE A 325 -9.94 2.45 -7.59
N SER A 326 -9.02 2.47 -6.63
CA SER A 326 -9.34 2.20 -5.22
C SER A 326 -10.23 3.26 -4.59
N LYS A 327 -10.12 4.52 -5.03
CA LYS A 327 -11.06 5.61 -4.64
C LYS A 327 -12.45 5.33 -5.19
N ARG A 328 -12.56 4.99 -6.48
CA ARG A 328 -13.84 4.64 -7.13
C ARG A 328 -14.48 3.41 -6.48
N PHE A 329 -13.70 2.34 -6.25
CA PHE A 329 -14.19 1.12 -5.61
C PHE A 329 -14.63 1.34 -4.16
N THR A 330 -13.92 2.18 -3.41
CA THR A 330 -14.34 2.57 -2.05
C THR A 330 -15.64 3.36 -2.07
N ARG A 331 -15.77 4.32 -2.99
CA ARG A 331 -17.00 5.10 -3.16
C ARG A 331 -18.17 4.19 -3.54
N TYR A 332 -17.97 3.32 -4.53
CA TYR A 332 -18.95 2.33 -4.96
C TYR A 332 -19.47 1.48 -3.80
N ARG A 333 -18.57 0.92 -2.97
CA ARG A 333 -18.99 0.11 -1.82
C ARG A 333 -19.74 0.91 -0.76
N LYS A 334 -19.45 2.20 -0.59
CA LYS A 334 -20.21 3.08 0.32
C LYS A 334 -21.60 3.36 -0.22
N ASP A 335 -21.69 3.69 -1.50
CA ASP A 335 -22.95 4.02 -2.18
C ASP A 335 -23.92 2.81 -2.24
N HIS A 336 -23.40 1.59 -2.15
CA HIS A 336 -24.18 0.34 -2.14
C HIS A 336 -24.14 -0.40 -0.79
N GLU A 337 -23.82 0.31 0.30
CA GLU A 337 -23.94 -0.18 1.68
C GLU A 337 -23.17 -1.50 1.98
N CYS A 338 -22.10 -1.77 1.23
CA CYS A 338 -21.22 -2.93 1.42
C CYS A 338 -19.78 -2.52 1.79
N TYR A 339 -19.60 -1.26 2.19
CA TYR A 339 -18.33 -0.75 2.69
C TYR A 339 -18.04 -1.26 4.10
N ASP A 340 -16.81 -1.70 4.29
CA ASP A 340 -16.26 -2.08 5.57
C ASP A 340 -14.83 -1.53 5.63
N PRO A 341 -14.46 -0.76 6.68
CA PRO A 341 -13.14 -0.15 6.80
C PRO A 341 -11.99 -1.17 6.93
N GLN A 342 -12.25 -2.39 7.37
CA GLN A 342 -11.25 -3.47 7.48
C GLN A 342 -11.14 -4.32 6.22
N ARG A 343 -12.03 -4.12 5.24
CA ARG A 343 -12.06 -4.89 3.98
C ARG A 343 -11.85 -3.97 2.80
N ASP A 344 -10.61 -3.74 2.39
CA ASP A 344 -10.30 -2.94 1.20
C ASP A 344 -10.12 -3.85 -0.04
N PHE A 345 -9.68 -3.29 -1.16
CA PHE A 345 -9.38 -4.12 -2.34
C PHE A 345 -8.26 -5.13 -2.06
N HIS A 346 -7.27 -4.78 -1.23
CA HIS A 346 -6.19 -5.69 -0.91
C HIS A 346 -6.66 -6.89 -0.08
N SER A 347 -7.78 -6.77 0.63
CA SER A 347 -8.42 -7.90 1.31
C SER A 347 -8.79 -9.05 0.39
N PHE A 348 -9.04 -8.85 -0.92
CA PHE A 348 -9.26 -9.96 -1.84
C PHE A 348 -8.03 -10.88 -1.93
N ARG A 349 -6.85 -10.26 -2.00
CA ARG A 349 -5.58 -10.99 -1.99
C ARG A 349 -5.29 -11.62 -0.63
N THR A 350 -5.63 -10.95 0.49
CA THR A 350 -5.55 -11.55 1.82
C THR A 350 -6.45 -12.78 1.91
N THR A 351 -7.65 -12.70 1.34
CA THR A 351 -8.62 -13.81 1.27
C THR A 351 -8.05 -14.98 0.47
N PHE A 352 -7.52 -14.75 -0.72
CA PHE A 352 -6.86 -15.79 -1.51
C PHE A 352 -5.73 -16.48 -0.73
N ASN A 353 -4.87 -15.69 -0.07
CA ASN A 353 -3.79 -16.26 0.74
C ASN A 353 -4.32 -17.11 1.89
N HIS A 354 -5.32 -16.59 2.61
CA HIS A 354 -5.97 -17.27 3.73
C HIS A 354 -6.57 -18.61 3.30
N LEU A 355 -7.32 -18.64 2.20
CA LEU A 355 -7.89 -19.87 1.64
C LEU A 355 -6.80 -20.88 1.25
N LEU A 356 -5.65 -20.42 0.71
CA LEU A 356 -4.51 -21.31 0.48
C LEU A 356 -3.91 -21.85 1.78
N ILE A 357 -3.95 -21.11 2.89
CA ILE A 357 -3.52 -21.61 4.21
C ILE A 357 -4.46 -22.71 4.69
N GLU A 358 -5.77 -22.46 4.61
CA GLU A 358 -6.80 -23.43 5.01
C GLU A 358 -6.73 -24.72 4.20
N LEU A 359 -6.36 -24.63 2.92
CA LEU A 359 -6.12 -25.78 2.04
C LEU A 359 -4.76 -26.45 2.25
N GLU A 360 -3.97 -26.02 3.25
CA GLU A 360 -2.63 -26.53 3.54
C GLU A 360 -1.70 -26.48 2.31
N CYS A 361 -1.87 -25.45 1.47
CA CYS A 361 -1.01 -25.25 0.30
C CYS A 361 0.44 -25.09 0.76
N GLN A 362 1.33 -25.91 0.21
CA GLN A 362 2.75 -25.87 0.50
C GLN A 362 3.29 -24.43 0.41
N ASP A 363 4.02 -24.00 1.43
CA ASP A 363 4.40 -22.60 1.62
C ASP A 363 5.14 -22.01 0.41
N SER A 364 5.99 -22.78 -0.25
CA SER A 364 6.71 -22.37 -1.46
C SER A 364 5.79 -22.13 -2.67
N HIS A 365 4.79 -22.99 -2.88
CA HIS A 365 3.75 -22.79 -3.89
C HIS A 365 2.91 -21.55 -3.58
N ARG A 366 2.48 -21.40 -2.33
CA ARG A 366 1.70 -20.24 -1.86
C ARG A 366 2.48 -18.94 -2.03
N LYS A 367 3.75 -18.89 -1.58
CA LYS A 367 4.65 -17.75 -1.77
C LYS A 367 4.83 -17.41 -3.24
N TYR A 368 5.00 -18.42 -4.11
CA TYR A 368 5.10 -18.21 -5.55
C TYR A 368 3.81 -17.62 -6.13
N LEU A 369 2.63 -18.21 -5.87
CA LEU A 369 1.33 -17.68 -6.32
C LEU A 369 1.10 -16.24 -5.85
N MET A 370 1.46 -15.96 -4.60
CA MET A 370 1.40 -14.62 -4.02
C MET A 370 2.48 -13.69 -4.58
N GLY A 371 3.58 -14.18 -5.15
CA GLY A 371 4.73 -13.33 -5.46
C GLY A 371 5.32 -12.69 -4.20
N HIS A 372 5.49 -13.51 -3.16
CA HIS A 372 6.28 -13.22 -1.96
C HIS A 372 7.72 -13.67 -2.18
N VAL A 373 8.67 -12.96 -1.56
CA VAL A 373 10.09 -13.30 -1.67
C VAL A 373 10.33 -14.65 -1.01
N GLU A 374 10.92 -15.58 -1.77
CA GLU A 374 11.41 -16.83 -1.22
C GLU A 374 12.74 -16.58 -0.50
N ARG A 375 12.89 -17.17 0.69
CA ARG A 375 14.10 -17.07 1.51
C ARG A 375 14.80 -18.41 1.67
N ASP A 376 14.14 -19.49 1.28
CA ASP A 376 14.78 -20.80 1.20
C ASP A 376 15.84 -20.81 0.09
N VAL A 377 17.09 -21.10 0.47
CA VAL A 377 18.25 -21.06 -0.44
C VAL A 377 18.15 -22.13 -1.53
N ASN A 378 17.63 -23.31 -1.19
CA ASN A 378 17.51 -24.43 -2.13
C ASN A 378 16.48 -24.07 -3.22
N ILE A 379 15.28 -23.63 -2.83
CA ILE A 379 14.25 -23.21 -3.79
C ILE A 379 14.73 -22.04 -4.64
N THR A 380 15.40 -21.05 -4.03
CA THR A 380 15.91 -19.87 -4.75
C THR A 380 16.93 -20.24 -5.83
N ASN A 381 17.80 -21.21 -5.58
CA ASN A 381 18.88 -21.59 -6.51
C ASN A 381 18.47 -22.67 -7.52
N TYR A 382 17.64 -23.63 -7.11
CA TYR A 382 17.31 -24.81 -7.93
C TYR A 382 15.94 -24.75 -8.60
N ASN A 383 15.10 -23.77 -8.28
CA ASN A 383 13.79 -23.58 -8.92
C ASN A 383 13.59 -22.18 -9.55
N PRO A 384 14.53 -21.68 -10.38
CA PRO A 384 14.44 -20.33 -10.93
C PRO A 384 13.26 -20.13 -11.91
N HIS A 385 12.74 -21.22 -12.49
CA HIS A 385 11.61 -21.19 -13.43
C HIS A 385 10.24 -21.35 -12.74
N GLY A 386 10.24 -21.58 -11.42
CA GLY A 386 9.05 -21.82 -10.62
C GLY A 386 8.44 -23.19 -10.89
N PHE A 387 7.20 -23.37 -10.42
CA PHE A 387 6.58 -24.69 -10.36
C PHE A 387 5.81 -25.05 -11.63
N ALA A 388 5.59 -26.35 -11.83
CA ALA A 388 4.74 -26.89 -12.90
C ALA A 388 3.34 -26.25 -12.88
N LYS A 389 2.83 -25.84 -14.03
CA LYS A 389 1.56 -25.09 -14.12
C LYS A 389 0.37 -25.92 -13.69
N LYS A 390 0.39 -27.23 -13.95
CA LYS A 390 -0.60 -28.20 -13.44
C LYS A 390 -0.68 -28.20 -11.91
N THR A 391 0.47 -28.17 -11.21
CA THR A 391 0.51 -28.13 -9.74
C THR A 391 -0.07 -26.82 -9.20
N LEU A 392 0.29 -25.68 -9.81
CA LEU A 392 -0.24 -24.38 -9.41
C LEU A 392 -1.75 -24.26 -9.72
N GLN A 393 -2.19 -24.80 -10.85
CA GLN A 393 -3.59 -24.79 -11.27
C GLN A 393 -4.46 -25.61 -10.30
N LYS A 394 -3.94 -26.75 -9.80
CA LYS A 394 -4.60 -27.53 -8.74
C LYS A 394 -4.91 -26.64 -7.54
N TRP A 395 -3.91 -25.94 -7.00
CA TRP A 395 -4.09 -25.07 -5.83
C TRP A 395 -5.06 -23.93 -6.08
N VAL A 396 -4.92 -23.24 -7.21
CA VAL A 396 -5.83 -22.16 -7.58
C VAL A 396 -7.26 -22.69 -7.66
N ASN A 397 -7.51 -23.79 -8.37
CA ASN A 397 -8.86 -24.31 -8.56
C ASN A 397 -9.48 -25.00 -7.33
N MET A 398 -8.68 -25.38 -6.32
CA MET A 398 -9.19 -25.88 -5.05
C MET A 398 -9.87 -24.78 -4.22
N ILE A 399 -9.64 -23.51 -4.53
CA ILE A 399 -10.36 -22.40 -3.89
C ILE A 399 -11.80 -22.40 -4.41
N GLU A 400 -12.74 -22.66 -3.50
CA GLU A 400 -14.16 -22.69 -3.85
C GLU A 400 -14.84 -21.39 -3.46
N ILE A 401 -15.32 -20.68 -4.48
CA ILE A 401 -16.04 -19.41 -4.33
C ILE A 401 -17.31 -19.54 -5.16
N ASP A 402 -18.45 -19.38 -4.50
CA ASP A 402 -19.74 -19.40 -5.17
C ASP A 402 -19.90 -18.14 -6.03
N ILE A 403 -19.98 -18.36 -7.35
CA ILE A 403 -20.21 -17.34 -8.35
C ILE A 403 -21.61 -17.45 -8.99
N SER A 404 -22.48 -18.34 -8.47
CA SER A 404 -23.81 -18.60 -9.05
C SER A 404 -24.70 -17.36 -9.09
N MET A 405 -24.53 -16.45 -8.12
CA MET A 405 -25.26 -15.18 -8.06
C MET A 405 -24.69 -14.12 -9.01
N ILE A 406 -23.52 -14.31 -9.61
CA ILE A 406 -22.90 -13.31 -10.48
C ILE A 406 -23.46 -13.44 -11.90
N ARG A 407 -23.96 -12.34 -12.46
CA ARG A 407 -24.36 -12.28 -13.87
C ARG A 407 -23.12 -12.35 -14.77
N LYS A 408 -23.09 -13.31 -15.69
CA LYS A 408 -22.02 -13.45 -16.68
C LYS A 408 -22.02 -12.24 -17.64
N PRO A 409 -20.89 -11.55 -17.86
CA PRO A 409 -20.81 -10.41 -18.77
C PRO A 409 -21.20 -10.73 -20.23
N PHE A 410 -20.99 -11.98 -20.66
CA PHE A 410 -21.20 -12.44 -22.03
C PHE A 410 -22.45 -13.31 -22.22
N GLY A 411 -23.30 -13.44 -21.19
CA GLY A 411 -24.48 -14.33 -21.20
C GLY A 411 -24.14 -15.82 -21.06
N ASP A 412 -25.14 -16.67 -21.26
CA ASP A 412 -25.02 -18.13 -21.26
C ASP A 412 -24.74 -18.65 -22.67
N MET A 413 -23.52 -18.43 -23.16
CA MET A 413 -23.02 -19.12 -24.35
C MET A 413 -22.21 -20.35 -23.93
N PRO A 414 -22.18 -21.43 -24.74
CA PRO A 414 -21.32 -22.57 -24.49
C PRO A 414 -19.86 -22.10 -24.35
N LEU A 415 -19.12 -22.66 -23.39
CA LEU A 415 -17.69 -22.41 -23.25
C LEU A 415 -17.04 -22.62 -24.63
N ALA A 416 -16.59 -21.54 -25.27
CA ALA A 416 -15.75 -21.66 -26.45
C ALA A 416 -14.57 -22.56 -26.07
N ASP A 417 -14.38 -23.64 -26.84
CA ASP A 417 -13.47 -24.72 -26.53
C ASP A 417 -12.07 -24.15 -26.26
N VAL A 418 -11.61 -24.27 -25.01
CA VAL A 418 -10.41 -23.59 -24.48
C VAL A 418 -9.13 -24.06 -25.19
N THR A 419 -9.23 -25.08 -26.03
CA THR A 419 -8.16 -25.72 -26.81
C THR A 419 -8.03 -25.24 -28.25
N ASN A 420 -9.01 -24.51 -28.81
CA ASN A 420 -8.95 -23.98 -30.19
C ASN A 420 -8.05 -22.73 -30.34
N LEU A 421 -7.03 -22.61 -29.49
CA LEU A 421 -6.12 -21.46 -29.41
C LEU A 421 -4.84 -21.64 -30.27
N ALA A 422 -4.64 -22.80 -30.90
CA ALA A 422 -3.47 -23.06 -31.76
C ALA A 422 -3.73 -22.81 -33.27
N ASP A 423 -4.96 -22.98 -33.76
CA ASP A 423 -5.20 -23.13 -35.21
C ASP A 423 -5.44 -21.84 -36.00
N ARG A 424 -5.48 -20.66 -35.36
CA ARG A 424 -5.72 -19.38 -36.05
C ARG A 424 -4.47 -18.54 -36.34
N ARG A 425 -3.27 -19.09 -36.11
CA ARG A 425 -2.00 -18.43 -36.49
C ARG A 425 -1.47 -18.79 -37.88
N VAL A 426 -2.18 -19.60 -38.67
CA VAL A 426 -1.72 -20.06 -40.00
C VAL A 426 -2.60 -19.57 -41.16
N SER A 427 -3.55 -18.66 -40.93
CA SER A 427 -4.35 -18.09 -42.03
C SER A 427 -4.74 -16.63 -41.78
N ALA A 428 -3.76 -15.74 -41.89
CA ALA A 428 -3.90 -14.36 -42.38
C ALA A 428 -2.51 -13.80 -42.68
#